data_AF-A0A967YU12-F1
#
_entry.id   AF-A0A967YU12-F1
#
_cell.length_a   1.000
_cell.length_b   1.000
_cell.length_c   1.000
_cell.angle_alpha   90.00
_cell.angle_beta   90.00
_cell.angle_gamma   90.00
#
_symmetry.space_group_name_H-M   'P 1'
#
loop_
_entity.id
_entity.type
_entity.pdbx_description
1 polymer ?
#
loop_
_entity_poly.entity_id
_entity_poly.type
_entity_poly.pdbx_seq_one_letter_code
_entity_poly.pdbx_strand_id
1 'polypeptide(L)'
;PFINHEMNRCIQCFRCVRFYREYAGGRDLNSFASKNHTYFGRHEDGVLENEFSGNLVEVCPTGVFTDKTLKQHYTRKWDLTSTPSICTHCGLGCNTLAGERYGGLRRILSRYNGKVNGYFLCDRGRFGYEFVNSEKRIRQPVYRTEAEPNGKVIDKGKVVE
;
A
#
# COMPACT_ATOMS: atom_id res chain seq x y z
N PRO A 1 -7.71 -3.47 -7.44
CA PRO A 1 -6.47 -4.12 -7.95
C PRO A 1 -5.43 -4.42 -6.87
N PHE A 2 -5.32 -3.60 -5.81
CA PHE A 2 -4.29 -3.72 -4.78
C PHE A 2 -4.60 -4.72 -3.65
N ILE A 3 -5.87 -5.09 -3.47
CA ILE A 3 -6.33 -5.97 -2.40
C ILE A 3 -6.70 -7.32 -3.01
N ASN A 4 -6.24 -8.39 -2.37
CA ASN A 4 -6.70 -9.75 -2.64
C ASN A 4 -7.80 -10.12 -1.63
N HIS A 5 -8.83 -10.81 -2.12
CA HIS A 5 -10.04 -11.14 -1.37
C HIS A 5 -10.21 -12.66 -1.29
N GLU A 6 -10.28 -13.21 -0.07
CA GLU A 6 -10.45 -14.64 0.18
C GLU A 6 -11.46 -14.88 1.31
N MET A 7 -12.69 -15.18 0.93
CA MET A 7 -13.82 -15.26 1.86
C MET A 7 -13.83 -16.51 2.73
N ASN A 8 -13.12 -17.57 2.36
CA ASN A 8 -13.01 -18.77 3.20
C ASN A 8 -12.34 -18.50 4.56
N ARG A 9 -11.66 -17.35 4.72
CA ARG A 9 -11.02 -16.91 5.96
C ARG A 9 -11.91 -16.01 6.82
N CYS A 10 -13.15 -15.74 6.40
CA CYS A 10 -14.01 -14.78 7.07
C CYS A 10 -14.68 -15.38 8.31
N ILE A 11 -14.59 -14.67 9.43
CA ILE A 11 -15.25 -15.01 10.70
C ILE A 11 -16.50 -14.15 10.97
N GLN A 12 -17.00 -13.47 9.94
CA GLN A 12 -18.24 -12.66 10.01
C GLN A 12 -18.25 -11.60 11.13
N CYS A 13 -17.10 -10.95 11.41
CA CYS A 13 -16.98 -9.93 12.47
C CYS A 13 -17.53 -8.54 12.09
N PHE A 14 -17.99 -8.34 10.85
CA PHE A 14 -18.51 -7.07 10.29
C PHE A 14 -17.55 -5.86 10.32
N ARG A 15 -16.31 -5.98 10.82
CA ARG A 15 -15.34 -4.86 10.89
C ARG A 15 -15.06 -4.22 9.53
N CYS A 16 -14.98 -5.02 8.46
CA CYS A 16 -14.73 -4.53 7.11
C CYS A 16 -15.85 -3.59 6.63
N VAL A 17 -17.11 -4.02 6.70
CA VAL A 17 -18.26 -3.24 6.26
C VAL A 17 -18.45 -1.99 7.10
N ARG A 18 -18.31 -2.11 8.43
CA ARG A 18 -18.42 -0.97 9.34
C ARG A 18 -17.35 0.08 9.04
N PHE A 19 -16.08 -0.32 8.96
CA PHE A 19 -14.99 0.58 8.57
C PHE A 19 -15.28 1.23 7.21
N TYR A 20 -15.58 0.42 6.20
CA TYR A 20 -15.67 0.90 4.83
C TYR A 20 -16.85 1.87 4.64
N ARG A 21 -18.01 1.58 5.22
CA ARG A 21 -19.22 2.40 5.08
C ARG A 21 -19.25 3.59 6.04
N GLU A 22 -18.96 3.36 7.32
CA GLU A 22 -19.12 4.38 8.36
C GLU A 22 -17.91 5.32 8.42
N TYR A 23 -16.68 4.78 8.26
CA TYR A 23 -15.45 5.55 8.44
C TYR A 23 -14.85 6.02 7.12
N ALA A 24 -14.69 5.12 6.13
CA ALA A 24 -14.11 5.48 4.84
C ALA A 24 -15.11 6.17 3.89
N GLY A 25 -16.42 5.97 4.10
CA GLY A 25 -17.48 6.54 3.28
C GLY A 25 -17.71 5.81 1.94
N GLY A 26 -17.15 4.61 1.77
CA GLY A 26 -17.37 3.77 0.60
C GLY A 26 -18.75 3.12 0.60
N ARG A 27 -19.31 2.86 -0.59
CA ARG A 27 -20.71 2.40 -0.75
C ARG A 27 -20.84 1.03 -1.41
N ASP A 28 -19.77 0.57 -2.03
CA ASP A 28 -19.71 -0.61 -2.89
C ASP A 28 -19.31 -1.90 -2.16
N LEU A 29 -18.92 -1.86 -0.88
CA LEU A 29 -18.68 -3.05 -0.05
C LEU A 29 -19.79 -3.26 1.00
N ASN A 30 -20.44 -4.41 0.96
CA ASN A 30 -21.60 -4.76 1.79
C ASN A 30 -21.58 -6.21 2.28
N SER A 31 -22.47 -6.51 3.22
CA SER A 31 -22.83 -7.87 3.61
C SER A 31 -24.03 -8.36 2.80
N PHE A 32 -23.93 -9.55 2.22
CA PHE A 32 -24.97 -10.20 1.45
C PHE A 32 -25.35 -11.54 2.06
N ALA A 33 -26.56 -12.02 1.72
CA ALA A 33 -27.16 -13.25 2.23
C ALA A 33 -27.29 -13.28 3.77
N SER A 34 -27.57 -14.46 4.33
CA SER A 34 -27.79 -14.64 5.77
C SER A 34 -27.27 -15.98 6.28
N LYS A 35 -27.14 -16.10 7.60
CA LYS A 35 -26.71 -17.32 8.30
C LYS A 35 -25.32 -17.77 7.82
N ASN A 36 -25.19 -19.04 7.42
CA ASN A 36 -23.92 -19.63 7.01
C ASN A 36 -23.52 -19.27 5.57
N HIS A 37 -24.35 -18.51 4.85
CA HIS A 37 -24.09 -18.09 3.48
C HIS A 37 -23.65 -16.62 3.37
N THR A 38 -23.40 -15.95 4.50
CA THR A 38 -23.04 -14.52 4.50
C THR A 38 -21.73 -14.26 3.73
N TYR A 39 -21.82 -13.36 2.76
CA TYR A 39 -20.69 -12.91 1.94
C TYR A 39 -20.43 -11.42 2.18
N PHE A 40 -19.16 -11.02 2.23
CA PHE A 40 -18.76 -9.62 2.36
C PHE A 40 -17.97 -9.22 1.12
N GLY A 41 -18.40 -8.18 0.42
CA GLY A 41 -17.72 -7.76 -0.81
C GLY A 41 -18.55 -6.79 -1.63
N ARG A 42 -18.28 -6.73 -2.93
CA ARG A 42 -19.12 -6.02 -3.90
C ARG A 42 -20.31 -6.88 -4.32
N HIS A 43 -21.39 -6.23 -4.77
CA HIS A 43 -22.53 -6.91 -5.37
C HIS A 43 -22.17 -7.54 -6.72
N GLU A 44 -21.36 -6.82 -7.48
CA GLU A 44 -20.85 -7.20 -8.81
C GLU A 44 -19.32 -7.16 -8.83
N ASP A 45 -18.72 -7.92 -9.73
CA ASP A 45 -17.27 -7.95 -9.91
C ASP A 45 -16.73 -6.57 -10.27
N GLY A 46 -15.66 -6.16 -9.60
CA GLY A 46 -15.09 -4.84 -9.81
C GLY A 46 -14.05 -4.44 -8.78
N VAL A 47 -13.55 -3.21 -8.91
CA VAL A 47 -12.54 -2.62 -8.04
C VAL A 47 -13.21 -1.74 -7.00
N LEU A 48 -12.81 -1.84 -5.74
CA LEU A 48 -13.31 -0.92 -4.71
C LEU A 48 -13.04 0.54 -5.08
N GLU A 49 -14.07 1.36 -5.03
CA GLU A 49 -14.04 2.74 -5.56
C GLU A 49 -13.37 3.73 -4.60
N ASN A 50 -13.42 3.48 -3.30
CA ASN A 50 -12.95 4.42 -2.29
C ASN A 50 -11.43 4.42 -2.12
N GLU A 51 -10.84 5.61 -1.96
CA GLU A 51 -9.39 5.82 -1.87
C GLU A 51 -8.76 5.36 -0.55
N PHE A 52 -9.57 4.91 0.41
CA PHE A 52 -9.13 4.33 1.68
C PHE A 52 -9.41 2.82 1.76
N SER A 53 -9.77 2.18 0.65
CA SER A 53 -10.12 0.76 0.58
C SER A 53 -9.00 -0.16 1.10
N GLY A 54 -7.74 0.22 0.90
CA GLY A 54 -6.55 -0.52 1.28
C GLY A 54 -6.42 -0.77 2.78
N ASN A 55 -7.07 0.04 3.61
CA ASN A 55 -7.09 -0.17 5.06
C ASN A 55 -7.87 -1.41 5.49
N LEU A 56 -8.70 -1.99 4.60
CA LEU A 56 -9.35 -3.29 4.85
C LEU A 56 -8.34 -4.39 5.17
N VAL A 57 -7.11 -4.30 4.65
CA VAL A 57 -6.01 -5.24 4.92
C VAL A 57 -5.56 -5.22 6.38
N GLU A 58 -5.63 -4.05 7.04
CA GLU A 58 -5.27 -3.91 8.46
C GLU A 58 -6.48 -4.07 9.39
N VAL A 59 -7.66 -3.68 8.94
CA VAL A 59 -8.91 -3.81 9.72
C VAL A 59 -9.34 -5.27 9.86
N CYS A 60 -9.06 -6.10 8.86
CA CYS A 60 -9.43 -7.52 8.87
C CYS A 60 -8.58 -8.34 9.86
N PRO A 61 -9.18 -9.01 10.85
CA PRO A 61 -8.42 -9.79 11.83
C PRO A 61 -7.85 -11.12 11.28
N THR A 62 -8.43 -11.68 10.22
CA THR A 62 -8.13 -13.06 9.75
C THR A 62 -7.46 -13.11 8.38
N GLY A 63 -7.33 -11.98 7.68
CA GLY A 63 -6.72 -11.93 6.35
C GLY A 63 -7.66 -12.34 5.21
N VAL A 64 -8.96 -12.06 5.33
CA VAL A 64 -9.88 -12.07 4.17
C VAL A 64 -9.40 -11.08 3.11
N PHE A 65 -9.01 -9.88 3.57
CA PHE A 65 -8.37 -8.87 2.75
C PHE A 65 -6.86 -8.93 3.01
N THR A 66 -6.09 -9.14 1.95
CA THR A 66 -4.62 -9.15 2.02
C THR A 66 -4.04 -8.24 0.98
N ASP A 67 -2.91 -7.62 1.29
CA ASP A 67 -2.15 -6.81 0.35
C ASP A 67 -1.65 -7.67 -0.84
N LYS A 68 -2.18 -7.38 -2.04
CA LYS A 68 -1.79 -8.08 -3.27
C LYS A 68 -0.40 -7.65 -3.73
N THR A 69 0.01 -6.41 -3.47
CA THR A 69 1.33 -5.89 -3.84
C THR A 69 2.43 -6.59 -3.03
N LEU A 70 2.25 -6.71 -1.72
CA LEU A 70 3.14 -7.51 -0.87
C LEU A 70 3.17 -8.98 -1.29
N LYS A 71 2.03 -9.57 -1.65
CA LYS A 71 1.93 -10.99 -2.06
C LYS A 71 2.75 -11.31 -3.31
N GLN A 72 3.02 -10.34 -4.18
CA GLN A 72 3.90 -10.52 -5.35
C GLN A 72 5.36 -10.74 -4.94
N HIS A 73 5.73 -10.32 -3.73
CA HIS A 73 7.03 -10.61 -3.15
C HIS A 73 6.92 -11.80 -2.21
N TYR A 74 7.81 -12.77 -2.33
CA TYR A 74 7.85 -13.91 -1.42
C TYR A 74 8.41 -13.48 -0.06
N THR A 75 7.56 -12.93 0.80
CA THR A 75 7.96 -12.51 2.15
C THR A 75 6.88 -12.74 3.21
N ARG A 76 7.31 -13.03 4.44
CA ARG A 76 6.42 -13.17 5.60
C ARG A 76 6.52 -11.95 6.50
N LYS A 77 5.50 -11.74 7.32
CA LYS A 77 5.39 -10.52 8.16
C LYS A 77 6.55 -10.37 9.16
N TRP A 78 7.05 -11.48 9.70
CA TRP A 78 8.17 -11.52 10.65
C TRP A 78 9.55 -11.44 9.98
N ASP A 79 9.62 -11.64 8.66
CA ASP A 79 10.87 -11.49 7.91
C ASP A 79 11.17 -10.01 7.58
N LEU A 80 10.25 -9.10 7.89
CA LEU A 80 10.33 -7.69 7.51
C LEU A 80 10.94 -6.85 8.63
N THR A 81 11.99 -6.10 8.30
CA THR A 81 12.50 -5.04 9.17
C THR A 81 11.63 -3.80 8.95
N SER A 82 10.98 -3.31 10.00
CA SER A 82 10.02 -2.20 9.88
C SER A 82 10.54 -0.96 10.59
N THR A 83 10.67 0.14 9.84
CA THR A 83 11.21 1.42 10.34
C THR A 83 10.15 2.51 10.29
N PRO A 84 10.01 3.34 11.35
CA PRO A 84 9.15 4.53 11.32
C PRO A 84 9.56 5.49 10.20
N SER A 85 8.58 5.93 9.41
CA SER A 85 8.77 6.86 8.31
C SER A 85 7.57 7.81 8.17
N ILE A 86 7.61 8.66 7.16
CA ILE A 86 6.57 9.63 6.80
C ILE A 86 6.21 9.45 5.32
N CYS A 87 4.92 9.48 5.01
CA CYS A 87 4.40 9.40 3.65
C CYS A 87 4.69 10.70 2.87
N THR A 88 5.26 10.60 1.67
CA THR A 88 5.65 11.73 0.82
C THR A 88 4.71 11.97 -0.37
N HIS A 89 3.56 11.28 -0.43
CA HIS A 89 2.67 11.29 -1.60
C HIS A 89 1.67 12.46 -1.65
N CYS A 90 1.46 13.16 -0.55
CA CYS A 90 0.60 14.34 -0.46
C CYS A 90 1.04 15.24 0.72
N GLY A 91 0.47 16.44 0.81
CA GLY A 91 0.82 17.42 1.86
C GLY A 91 0.40 17.05 3.29
N LEU A 92 -0.29 15.93 3.51
CA LEU A 92 -0.73 15.52 4.84
C LEU A 92 0.41 14.95 5.70
N GLY A 93 1.42 14.32 5.08
CA GLY A 93 2.57 13.77 5.80
C GLY A 93 2.20 12.65 6.79
N CYS A 94 1.39 11.67 6.37
CA CYS A 94 0.94 10.59 7.25
C CYS A 94 2.11 9.81 7.88
N ASN A 95 1.97 9.43 9.15
CA ASN A 95 2.96 8.59 9.81
C ASN A 95 2.85 7.14 9.30
N THR A 96 3.97 6.56 8.88
CA THR A 96 4.02 5.21 8.31
C THR A 96 5.07 4.34 8.98
N LEU A 97 4.97 3.02 8.75
CA LEU A 97 5.99 2.02 9.01
C LEU A 97 6.39 1.41 7.67
N ALA A 98 7.63 1.65 7.25
CA ALA A 98 8.19 1.10 6.01
C ALA A 98 8.80 -0.28 6.30
N GLY A 99 8.25 -1.33 5.68
CA GLY A 99 8.73 -2.70 5.83
C GLY A 99 9.69 -3.08 4.72
N GLU A 100 10.95 -3.35 5.06
CA GLU A 100 12.04 -3.70 4.15
C GLU A 100 12.41 -5.19 4.26
N ARG A 101 12.89 -5.75 3.14
CA ARG A 101 13.62 -7.03 3.13
C ARG A 101 14.60 -7.10 1.95
N TYR A 102 15.83 -7.50 2.26
CA TYR A 102 16.95 -7.67 1.33
C TYR A 102 17.24 -6.43 0.47
N GLY A 103 17.25 -5.26 1.09
CA GLY A 103 17.46 -3.96 0.46
C GLY A 103 16.27 -3.41 -0.33
N GLY A 104 15.16 -4.15 -0.40
CA GLY A 104 13.95 -3.75 -1.13
C GLY A 104 12.81 -3.38 -0.19
N LEU A 105 12.11 -2.28 -0.49
CA LEU A 105 10.90 -1.89 0.24
C LEU A 105 9.75 -2.81 -0.16
N ARG A 106 9.08 -3.47 0.79
CA ARG A 106 8.08 -4.51 0.51
C ARG A 106 6.65 -4.13 0.84
N ARG A 107 6.44 -3.23 1.79
CA ARG A 107 5.11 -2.71 2.16
C ARG A 107 5.21 -1.43 2.95
N ILE A 108 4.10 -0.69 2.98
CA ILE A 108 3.88 0.41 3.90
C ILE A 108 2.68 0.08 4.79
N LEU A 109 2.88 0.20 6.10
CA LEU A 109 1.82 0.12 7.11
C LEU A 109 1.55 1.48 7.74
N SER A 110 0.36 1.64 8.30
CA SER A 110 0.02 2.82 9.08
C SER A 110 0.76 2.82 10.42
N ARG A 111 1.26 3.99 10.83
CA ARG A 111 1.75 4.23 12.19
C ARG A 111 0.81 5.19 12.88
N TYR A 112 0.33 4.83 14.07
CA TYR A 112 -0.64 5.66 14.77
C TYR A 112 -0.10 7.06 15.07
N ASN A 113 -0.87 8.07 14.71
CA ASN A 113 -0.68 9.46 15.13
C ASN A 113 -2.03 10.16 15.25
N GLY A 114 -2.47 10.37 16.50
CA GLY A 114 -3.77 10.98 16.78
C GLY A 114 -3.96 12.40 16.24
N LYS A 115 -2.89 13.12 15.91
CA LYS A 115 -2.96 14.50 15.37
C LYS A 115 -2.97 14.57 13.84
N VAL A 116 -2.62 13.48 13.14
CA VAL A 116 -2.41 13.50 11.68
C VAL A 116 -3.32 12.52 10.98
N ASN A 117 -3.03 11.21 11.08
CA ASN A 117 -3.69 10.19 10.28
C ASN A 117 -4.47 9.16 11.09
N GLY A 118 -4.47 9.27 12.42
CA GLY A 118 -5.06 8.27 13.29
C GLY A 118 -4.44 6.90 12.99
N TYR A 119 -5.26 5.93 12.60
CA TYR A 119 -4.82 4.58 12.22
C TYR A 119 -4.77 4.34 10.71
N PHE A 120 -5.16 5.29 9.85
CA PHE A 120 -5.45 4.99 8.44
C PHE A 120 -4.49 5.68 7.47
N LEU A 121 -4.37 5.10 6.27
CA LEU A 121 -3.61 5.64 5.14
C LEU A 121 -4.48 5.66 3.89
N CYS A 122 -4.28 6.64 3.00
CA CYS A 122 -4.85 6.56 1.67
C CYS A 122 -4.14 5.48 0.84
N ASP A 123 -4.83 4.96 -0.17
CA ASP A 123 -4.34 3.87 -1.02
C ASP A 123 -3.09 4.27 -1.79
N ARG A 124 -2.98 5.54 -2.19
CA ARG A 124 -1.77 6.11 -2.78
C ARG A 124 -0.57 5.97 -1.85
N GLY A 125 -0.73 6.31 -0.58
CA GLY A 125 0.34 6.22 0.42
C GLY A 125 0.68 4.78 0.81
N ARG A 126 -0.31 3.88 0.76
CA ARG A 126 -0.15 2.48 1.15
C ARG A 126 0.51 1.63 0.06
N PHE A 127 0.08 1.78 -1.19
CA PHE A 127 0.51 0.93 -2.31
C PHE A 127 1.48 1.62 -3.27
N GLY A 128 1.63 2.94 -3.18
CA GLY A 128 2.46 3.72 -4.08
C GLY A 128 3.96 3.64 -3.83
N TYR A 129 4.48 2.61 -3.16
CA TYR A 129 5.89 2.56 -2.71
C TYR A 129 6.85 1.92 -3.73
N GLU A 130 6.34 1.19 -4.72
CA GLU A 130 7.16 0.34 -5.60
C GLU A 130 8.12 1.14 -6.50
N PHE A 131 7.88 2.45 -6.70
CA PHE A 131 8.81 3.31 -7.47
C PHE A 131 10.23 3.32 -6.86
N VAL A 132 10.35 3.10 -5.56
CA VAL A 132 11.66 3.02 -4.87
C VAL A 132 12.49 1.84 -5.37
N ASN A 133 11.83 0.74 -5.72
CA ASN A 133 12.46 -0.49 -6.23
C ASN A 133 12.58 -0.49 -7.76
N SER A 134 12.14 0.56 -8.45
CA SER A 134 12.11 0.57 -9.92
C SER A 134 13.51 0.51 -10.53
N GLU A 135 13.67 -0.33 -11.55
CA GLU A 135 14.90 -0.36 -12.37
C GLU A 135 15.13 0.96 -13.13
N LYS A 136 14.09 1.79 -13.30
CA LYS A 136 14.19 3.12 -13.91
C LYS A 136 14.76 4.18 -12.95
N ARG A 137 15.09 3.82 -11.72
CA ARG A 137 15.66 4.75 -10.74
C ARG A 137 17.05 5.19 -11.19
N ILE A 138 17.31 6.49 -11.16
CA ILE A 138 18.63 7.06 -11.46
C ILE A 138 19.60 6.65 -10.33
N ARG A 139 20.51 5.71 -10.62
CA ARG A 139 21.52 5.21 -9.67
C ARG A 139 22.90 5.84 -9.86
N GLN A 140 23.12 6.45 -11.02
CA GLN A 140 24.36 7.09 -11.41
C GLN A 140 24.07 8.49 -11.93
N PRO A 141 24.98 9.45 -11.72
CA PRO A 141 24.83 10.79 -12.25
C PRO A 141 24.90 10.76 -13.78
N VAL A 142 24.07 11.58 -14.42
CA VAL A 142 23.95 11.68 -15.88
C VAL A 142 24.15 13.13 -16.28
N TYR A 143 25.02 13.38 -17.26
CA TYR A 143 25.30 14.70 -17.81
C TYR A 143 24.90 14.78 -19.28
N ARG A 144 24.21 15.85 -19.68
CA ARG A 144 23.73 16.02 -21.05
C ARG A 144 24.60 17.03 -21.79
N THR A 145 25.05 16.66 -22.99
CA THR A 145 25.76 17.56 -23.92
C THR A 145 24.95 17.71 -25.21
N GLU A 146 25.30 18.70 -26.03
CA GLU A 146 24.68 18.88 -27.36
C GLU A 146 24.90 17.65 -28.26
N ALA A 147 26.04 16.98 -28.12
CA ALA A 147 26.38 15.76 -28.86
C ALA A 147 25.65 14.51 -28.35
N GLU A 148 25.26 14.46 -27.07
CA GLU A 148 24.60 13.30 -26.45
C GLU A 148 23.29 13.73 -25.74
N PRO A 149 22.19 13.92 -26.49
CA PRO A 149 20.94 14.46 -25.96
C PRO A 149 20.23 13.54 -24.96
N ASN A 150 20.56 12.24 -24.95
CA ASN A 150 20.02 11.26 -24.00
C ASN A 150 20.83 11.16 -22.70
N GLY A 151 21.91 11.93 -22.57
CA GLY A 151 22.75 12.01 -21.37
C GLY A 151 23.76 10.87 -21.24
N LYS A 152 24.98 11.23 -20.86
CA LYS A 152 26.09 10.31 -20.57
C LYS A 152 26.17 10.03 -19.08
N VAL A 153 26.33 8.76 -18.71
CA VAL A 153 26.67 8.40 -17.33
C VAL A 153 28.10 8.88 -17.04
N ILE A 154 28.25 9.64 -15.96
CA ILE A 154 29.56 10.13 -15.49
C ILE A 154 29.93 9.47 -14.17
N ASP A 155 31.23 9.36 -13.90
CA ASP A 155 31.72 8.85 -12.63
C ASP A 155 31.54 9.90 -11.52
N LYS A 156 31.25 9.47 -10.29
CA LYS A 156 30.88 10.35 -9.18
C LYS A 156 31.93 11.43 -8.88
N GLY A 157 33.20 11.14 -9.12
CA GLY A 157 34.30 12.10 -8.92
C GLY A 157 34.33 13.25 -9.93
N LYS A 158 33.67 13.13 -11.08
CA LYS A 158 33.68 14.12 -12.18
C LYS A 158 32.43 14.99 -12.24
N VAL A 159 31.51 14.87 -11.28
CA VAL A 159 30.22 15.59 -11.27
C VAL A 159 30.33 16.97 -10.60
N VAL A 160 31.34 17.16 -9.76
CA VAL A 160 31.42 18.29 -8.81
C VAL A 160 32.37 19.40 -9.28
N GLU A 161 33.05 19.22 -10.41
CA GLU A 161 33.83 20.23 -11.13
C GLU A 161 33.05 20.73 -12.34
#